data_AF-A0A924IC42-F1
#
_entry.id   AF-A0A924IC42-F1
#
_cell.length_a   1.000
_cell.length_b   1.000
_cell.length_c   1.000
_cell.angle_alpha   90.00
_cell.angle_beta   90.00
_cell.angle_gamma   90.00
#
_symmetry.space_group_name_H-M   'P 1'
#
loop_
_entity.id
_entity.type
_entity.pdbx_description
1 polymer ?
#
loop_
_entity_poly.entity_id
_entity_poly.type
_entity_poly.pdbx_seq_one_letter_code
_entity_poly.pdbx_strand_id
1 'polypeptide(L)'
;MLGFKQVPSQRRTDAFTILELLVVIGIIMLLAALLFPVFASARRSARMTTCTSNLHQIDLALRMYLEDYNGALPLTSMIDTRMVAWDDPIKSYTKNADIYHCPEGRRELLTDYAMRSANLPEARLNNRTWLFTPDNVLAYCESHLFRDTTGRQTSGEYVVLRGNGSVKRIPVGFVPIWWYHDGVWHTPEEHYATGSMWPVFPDETWPPRFSP
;
A
#
# COMPACT_ATOMS: atom_id res chain seq x y z
N MET A 1 -85.52 -29.44 -4.36
CA MET A 1 -84.44 -29.59 -5.36
C MET A 1 -83.12 -29.22 -4.72
N LEU A 2 -82.18 -30.18 -4.71
CA LEU A 2 -80.72 -30.08 -4.63
C LEU A 2 -80.08 -29.35 -3.43
N GLY A 3 -79.67 -30.16 -2.44
CA GLY A 3 -78.68 -29.76 -1.44
C GLY A 3 -77.27 -29.80 -2.02
N PHE A 4 -76.57 -28.66 -1.97
CA PHE A 4 -75.16 -28.57 -2.33
C PHE A 4 -74.28 -29.16 -1.22
N LYS A 5 -73.57 -30.24 -1.54
CA LYS A 5 -72.59 -30.89 -0.66
C LYS A 5 -71.27 -30.12 -0.77
N GLN A 6 -70.85 -29.43 0.30
CA GLN A 6 -69.53 -28.77 0.34
C GLN A 6 -68.43 -29.83 0.40
N VAL A 7 -67.50 -29.80 -0.57
CA VAL A 7 -66.30 -30.64 -0.59
C VAL A 7 -65.20 -29.91 0.20
N PRO A 8 -64.67 -30.47 1.30
CA PRO A 8 -63.55 -29.85 2.00
C PRO A 8 -62.29 -29.91 1.13
N SER A 9 -61.77 -28.74 0.75
CA SER A 9 -60.45 -28.59 0.15
C SER A 9 -59.41 -28.93 1.22
N GLN A 10 -58.88 -30.15 1.19
CA GLN A 10 -57.67 -30.49 1.95
C GLN A 10 -56.52 -29.63 1.41
N ARG A 11 -56.26 -28.50 2.05
CA ARG A 11 -55.00 -27.80 1.88
C ARG A 11 -53.92 -28.70 2.47
N ARG A 12 -53.14 -29.35 1.61
CA ARG A 12 -51.88 -29.99 2.01
C ARG A 12 -50.96 -28.87 2.49
N THR A 13 -50.85 -28.71 3.80
CA THR A 13 -49.77 -27.92 4.38
C THR A 13 -48.57 -28.85 4.45
N ASP A 14 -47.68 -28.75 3.45
CA ASP A 14 -46.38 -29.40 3.50
C ASP A 14 -45.60 -28.78 4.66
N ALA A 15 -45.57 -29.50 5.79
CA ALA A 15 -44.79 -29.10 6.96
C ALA A 15 -43.33 -29.52 6.71
N PHE A 16 -42.43 -28.54 6.60
CA PHE A 16 -40.99 -28.76 6.48
C PHE A 16 -40.49 -29.54 7.70
N THR A 17 -39.71 -30.58 7.48
CA THR A 17 -39.10 -31.32 8.58
C THR A 17 -37.88 -30.56 9.11
N ILE A 18 -37.62 -30.65 10.42
CA ILE A 18 -36.43 -30.05 11.04
C ILE A 18 -35.15 -30.57 10.37
N LEU A 19 -35.15 -31.83 9.93
CA LEU A 19 -34.02 -32.46 9.25
C LEU A 19 -33.70 -31.78 7.90
N GLU A 20 -34.72 -31.47 7.10
CA GLU A 20 -34.52 -30.78 5.81
C GLU A 20 -33.88 -29.41 6.03
N LEU A 21 -34.34 -28.64 7.03
CA LEU A 21 -33.73 -27.37 7.36
C LEU A 21 -32.28 -27.54 7.86
N LEU A 22 -32.04 -28.56 8.69
CA LEU A 22 -30.72 -28.85 9.28
C LEU A 22 -29.67 -29.26 8.23
N VAL A 23 -30.07 -30.08 7.25
CA VAL A 23 -29.17 -30.48 6.16
C VAL A 23 -28.83 -29.27 5.27
N VAL A 24 -29.80 -28.42 4.97
CA VAL A 24 -29.58 -27.23 4.14
C VAL A 24 -28.61 -26.26 4.79
N ILE A 25 -28.81 -25.91 6.06
CA ILE A 25 -27.86 -25.04 6.77
C ILE A 25 -26.48 -25.70 6.92
N GLY A 26 -26.43 -27.03 7.09
CA GLY A 26 -25.18 -27.79 7.14
C GLY A 26 -24.37 -27.67 5.85
N ILE A 27 -25.03 -27.81 4.69
CA ILE A 27 -24.39 -27.64 3.38
C ILE A 27 -23.96 -26.19 3.17
N ILE A 28 -24.79 -25.20 3.54
CA ILE A 28 -24.43 -23.77 3.43
C ILE A 28 -23.19 -23.46 4.26
N MET A 29 -23.10 -23.97 5.50
CA MET A 29 -21.94 -23.75 6.38
C MET A 29 -20.67 -24.39 5.81
N LEU A 30 -20.78 -25.59 5.24
CA LEU A 30 -19.65 -26.25 4.57
C LEU A 30 -19.14 -25.44 3.37
N LEU A 31 -20.07 -24.98 2.50
CA LEU A 31 -19.72 -24.16 1.35
C LEU A 31 -19.13 -22.81 1.77
N ALA A 32 -19.72 -22.15 2.77
CA ALA A 32 -19.24 -20.88 3.30
C ALA A 32 -17.83 -21.01 3.89
N ALA A 33 -17.53 -22.11 4.60
CA ALA A 33 -16.21 -22.35 5.17
C ALA A 33 -15.10 -22.45 4.11
N LEU A 34 -15.39 -23.02 2.94
CA LEU A 34 -14.45 -23.09 1.82
C LEU A 34 -14.37 -21.78 1.03
N LEU A 35 -15.49 -21.04 0.94
CA LEU A 35 -15.56 -19.81 0.14
C LEU A 35 -14.96 -18.59 0.86
N PHE A 36 -15.10 -18.51 2.18
CA PHE A 36 -14.63 -17.38 2.99
C PHE A 36 -13.12 -17.09 2.88
N PRO A 37 -12.20 -18.06 3.02
CA PRO A 37 -10.76 -17.78 2.92
C PRO A 37 -10.35 -17.29 1.53
N VAL A 38 -10.96 -17.86 0.47
CA VAL A 38 -10.72 -17.44 -0.91
C VAL A 38 -11.22 -16.03 -1.15
N PHE A 39 -12.43 -15.71 -0.66
CA PHE A 39 -13.00 -14.38 -0.78
C PHE A 39 -12.16 -13.31 -0.07
N ALA A 40 -11.62 -13.62 1.10
CA ALA A 40 -10.71 -12.71 1.82
C ALA A 40 -9.44 -12.39 1.01
N SER A 41 -8.81 -13.40 0.41
CA SER A 41 -7.64 -13.24 -0.45
C SER A 41 -7.96 -12.44 -1.72
N ALA A 42 -9.09 -12.75 -2.38
CA ALA A 42 -9.54 -12.04 -3.57
C ALA A 42 -9.82 -10.55 -3.27
N ARG A 43 -10.47 -10.25 -2.15
CA ARG A 43 -10.73 -8.88 -1.71
C ARG A 43 -9.44 -8.11 -1.43
N ARG A 44 -8.46 -8.75 -0.78
CA ARG A 44 -7.14 -8.16 -0.56
C ARG A 44 -6.46 -7.85 -1.89
N SER A 45 -6.47 -8.80 -2.84
CA SER A 45 -5.90 -8.61 -4.18
C SER A 45 -6.55 -7.45 -4.94
N ALA A 46 -7.88 -7.30 -4.85
CA ALA A 46 -8.58 -6.18 -5.47
C ALA A 46 -8.15 -4.82 -4.87
N ARG A 47 -8.04 -4.73 -3.54
CA ARG A 47 -7.58 -3.50 -2.88
C ARG A 47 -6.11 -3.19 -3.18
N MET A 48 -5.27 -4.21 -3.36
CA MET A 48 -3.89 -4.04 -3.84
C MET A 48 -3.86 -3.37 -5.21
N THR A 49 -4.69 -3.84 -6.16
CA THR A 49 -4.80 -3.23 -7.49
C THR A 49 -5.22 -1.77 -7.41
N THR A 50 -6.17 -1.43 -6.53
CA THR A 50 -6.55 -0.03 -6.29
C THR A 50 -5.37 0.78 -5.79
N CYS A 51 -4.60 0.29 -4.83
CA CYS A 51 -3.48 1.07 -4.34
C CYS A 51 -2.34 1.22 -5.36
N THR A 52 -2.10 0.23 -6.23
CA THR A 52 -1.18 0.39 -7.37
C THR A 52 -1.66 1.48 -8.33
N SER A 53 -2.96 1.53 -8.63
CA SER A 53 -3.55 2.60 -9.45
C SER A 53 -3.40 3.99 -8.82
N ASN A 54 -3.63 4.10 -7.51
CA ASN A 54 -3.41 5.34 -6.76
C ASN A 54 -1.94 5.78 -6.84
N LEU A 55 -0.99 4.86 -6.68
CA LEU A 55 0.44 5.15 -6.82
C LEU A 55 0.82 5.65 -8.21
N HIS A 56 0.24 5.08 -9.27
CA HIS A 56 0.45 5.61 -10.63
C HIS A 56 -0.04 7.06 -10.77
N GLN A 57 -1.19 7.40 -10.16
CA GLN A 57 -1.69 8.77 -10.17
C GLN A 57 -0.76 9.71 -9.39
N ILE A 58 -0.18 9.25 -8.28
CA ILE A 58 0.82 10.00 -7.50
C ILE A 58 2.12 10.18 -8.29
N ASP A 59 2.64 9.13 -8.96
CA ASP A 59 3.85 9.24 -9.80
C ASP A 59 3.67 10.27 -10.91
N LEU A 60 2.51 10.25 -11.58
CA LEU A 60 2.19 11.23 -12.61
C LEU A 60 2.17 12.65 -12.05
N ALA A 61 1.52 12.87 -10.90
CA ALA A 61 1.50 14.16 -10.24
C ALA A 61 2.89 14.63 -9.82
N LEU A 62 3.74 13.72 -9.34
CA LEU A 62 5.12 14.01 -8.98
C LEU A 62 5.95 14.39 -10.21
N ARG A 63 5.76 13.73 -11.35
CA ARG A 63 6.43 14.09 -12.62
C ARG A 63 6.04 15.49 -13.07
N MET A 64 4.75 15.83 -13.03
CA MET A 64 4.28 17.17 -13.37
C MET A 64 4.88 18.23 -12.44
N TYR A 65 4.93 17.95 -11.14
CA TYR A 65 5.59 18.83 -10.18
C TYR A 65 7.09 19.01 -10.48
N LEU A 66 7.80 17.91 -10.80
CA LEU A 66 9.22 17.99 -11.14
C LEU A 66 9.47 18.84 -12.40
N GLU A 67 8.59 18.74 -13.40
CA GLU A 67 8.65 19.58 -14.61
C GLU A 67 8.46 21.07 -14.28
N ASP A 68 7.50 21.40 -13.42
CA ASP A 68 7.18 22.78 -13.04
C ASP A 68 8.23 23.41 -12.09
N TYR A 69 8.93 22.59 -11.30
CA TYR A 69 9.85 23.05 -10.25
C TYR A 69 11.33 22.67 -10.50
N ASN A 70 11.76 22.60 -11.77
CA ASN A 70 13.16 22.33 -12.18
C ASN A 70 13.77 21.07 -11.53
N GLY A 71 12.98 20.01 -11.41
CA GLY A 71 13.41 18.75 -10.82
C GLY A 71 13.55 18.78 -9.29
N ALA A 72 13.10 19.84 -8.61
CA ALA A 72 13.04 19.86 -7.17
C ALA A 72 11.95 18.90 -6.67
N LEU A 73 12.28 18.04 -5.71
CA LEU A 73 11.32 17.16 -5.06
C LEU A 73 10.50 17.91 -4.00
N PRO A 74 9.23 17.53 -3.78
CA PRO A 74 8.45 18.07 -2.68
C PRO A 74 9.04 17.58 -1.35
N LEU A 75 9.34 18.52 -0.45
CA LEU A 75 9.94 18.23 0.85
C LEU A 75 8.90 18.40 1.94
N THR A 76 8.88 17.47 2.91
CA THR A 76 8.20 17.71 4.19
C THR A 76 8.91 18.86 4.88
N SER A 77 8.19 19.91 5.24
CA SER A 77 8.78 21.09 5.90
C SER A 77 7.88 21.60 7.02
N MET A 78 8.47 22.27 7.99
CA MET A 78 7.74 23.00 9.02
C MET A 78 7.57 24.44 8.53
N ILE A 79 6.32 24.89 8.36
CA ILE A 79 6.00 26.30 8.06
C ILE A 79 5.12 26.81 9.19
N ASP A 80 5.60 27.81 9.93
CA ASP A 80 4.84 28.55 10.94
C ASP A 80 4.08 27.63 11.92
N THR A 81 4.80 26.65 12.50
CA THR A 81 4.32 25.58 13.41
C THR A 81 3.45 24.47 12.80
N ARG A 82 3.17 24.50 11.49
CA ARG A 82 2.49 23.41 10.78
C ARG A 82 3.48 22.55 10.01
N MET A 83 3.38 21.23 10.17
CA MET A 83 4.05 20.28 9.28
C MET A 83 3.29 20.24 7.95
N VAL A 84 3.96 20.65 6.88
CA VAL A 84 3.53 20.49 5.49
C VAL A 84 4.00 19.12 5.05
N ALA A 85 3.04 18.24 4.74
CA ALA A 85 3.37 16.89 4.32
C ALA A 85 3.92 16.91 2.88
N TRP A 86 4.74 15.92 2.52
CA TRP A 86 5.38 15.83 1.21
C TRP A 86 4.38 15.84 0.04
N ASP A 87 3.14 15.42 0.29
CA ASP A 87 2.06 15.37 -0.71
C ASP A 87 1.35 16.72 -0.89
N ASP A 88 1.45 17.65 0.05
CA ASP A 88 0.77 18.95 -0.02
C ASP A 88 1.14 19.74 -1.30
N PRO A 89 2.41 19.86 -1.72
CA PRO A 89 2.77 20.58 -2.94
C PRO A 89 2.25 19.92 -4.23
N ILE A 90 1.97 18.60 -4.21
CA ILE A 90 1.50 17.87 -5.38
C ILE A 90 -0.02 17.71 -5.42
N LYS A 91 -0.75 18.11 -4.35
CA LYS A 91 -2.22 18.09 -4.29
C LYS A 91 -2.89 18.95 -5.36
N SER A 92 -2.22 19.96 -5.91
CA SER A 92 -2.74 20.75 -7.04
C SER A 92 -2.81 19.95 -8.34
N TYR A 93 -1.97 18.92 -8.50
CA TYR A 93 -1.92 18.05 -9.67
C TYR A 93 -2.87 16.87 -9.55
N THR A 94 -3.36 16.60 -8.33
CA THR A 94 -4.26 15.47 -8.04
C THR A 94 -5.65 16.01 -7.71
N LYS A 95 -6.66 15.56 -8.47
CA LYS A 95 -8.04 16.04 -8.25
C LYS A 95 -8.76 15.32 -7.10
N ASN A 96 -8.15 14.30 -6.53
CA ASN A 96 -8.76 13.43 -5.53
C ASN A 96 -7.78 13.17 -4.38
N ALA A 97 -8.14 13.58 -3.17
CA ALA A 97 -7.32 13.36 -1.97
C ALA A 97 -7.33 11.90 -1.49
N ASP A 98 -8.35 11.10 -1.88
CA ASP A 98 -8.44 9.69 -1.47
C ASP A 98 -7.30 8.84 -2.03
N ILE A 99 -6.62 9.31 -3.08
CA ILE A 99 -5.50 8.57 -3.68
C ILE A 99 -4.28 8.49 -2.76
N TYR A 100 -4.18 9.38 -1.76
CA TYR A 100 -3.09 9.37 -0.77
C TYR A 100 -3.34 8.37 0.37
N HIS A 101 -4.52 7.75 0.38
CA HIS A 101 -4.87 6.68 1.31
C HIS A 101 -4.95 5.35 0.58
N CYS A 102 -4.41 4.33 1.21
CA CYS A 102 -4.51 2.99 0.69
C CYS A 102 -5.69 2.26 1.34
N PRO A 103 -6.59 1.59 0.60
CA PRO A 103 -7.71 0.85 1.21
C PRO A 103 -7.33 -0.33 2.13
N GLU A 104 -6.06 -0.73 2.16
CA GLU A 104 -5.49 -1.69 3.12
C GLU A 104 -4.67 -1.00 4.24
N GLY A 105 -4.49 0.32 4.15
CA GLY A 105 -3.78 1.17 5.11
C GLY A 105 -4.62 1.48 6.35
N ARG A 106 -3.95 1.99 7.40
CA ARG A 106 -4.62 2.56 8.57
C ARG A 106 -4.83 4.06 8.30
N ARG A 107 -6.09 4.50 8.24
CA ARG A 107 -6.48 5.91 7.98
C ARG A 107 -5.96 6.96 8.98
N GLU A 108 -5.19 6.55 9.98
CA GLU A 108 -4.59 7.42 10.99
C GLU A 108 -3.31 8.11 10.49
N LEU A 109 -2.75 7.67 9.36
CA LEU A 109 -1.57 8.27 8.75
C LEU A 109 -1.95 9.39 7.77
N LEU A 110 -1.20 10.50 7.79
CA LEU A 110 -1.36 11.63 6.87
C LEU A 110 -1.25 11.19 5.40
N THR A 111 -0.36 10.23 5.12
CA THR A 111 -0.28 9.49 3.85
C THR A 111 0.08 8.03 4.15
N ASP A 112 -0.63 7.09 3.56
CA ASP A 112 -0.38 5.66 3.80
C ASP A 112 0.81 5.11 3.00
N TYR A 113 1.23 5.84 1.98
CA TYR A 113 2.27 5.43 1.03
C TYR A 113 3.64 5.92 1.47
N ALA A 114 4.60 4.99 1.53
CA ALA A 114 5.99 5.34 1.78
C ALA A 114 6.64 5.84 0.47
N MET A 115 6.53 7.13 0.16
CA MET A 115 7.29 7.67 -0.97
C MET A 115 8.78 7.68 -0.65
N ARG A 116 9.54 6.86 -1.39
CA ARG A 116 10.99 6.95 -1.48
C ARG A 116 11.38 7.79 -2.69
N SER A 117 10.84 8.99 -2.79
CA SER A 117 11.46 10.03 -3.61
C SER A 117 12.52 10.70 -2.76
N ALA A 118 13.69 10.08 -2.60
CA ALA A 118 14.87 10.77 -2.06
C ALA A 118 14.62 11.67 -0.84
N ASN A 119 13.78 11.26 0.13
CA ASN A 119 13.71 11.95 1.41
C ASN A 119 14.94 11.52 2.23
N LEU A 120 16.12 11.92 1.76
CA LEU A 120 17.18 12.24 2.70
C LEU A 120 16.68 13.49 3.46
N PRO A 121 16.83 13.57 4.78
CA PRO A 121 16.63 14.81 5.55
C PRO A 121 17.57 15.98 5.15
N GLU A 122 18.12 15.95 3.93
CA GLU A 122 19.41 16.50 3.58
C GLU A 122 19.56 16.58 2.05
N ALA A 123 18.52 17.04 1.35
CA ALA A 123 18.55 17.33 -0.10
C ALA A 123 19.68 18.31 -0.50
N ARG A 124 20.36 18.91 0.50
CA ARG A 124 21.69 19.51 0.39
C ARG A 124 22.59 19.09 1.56
N LEU A 125 23.18 17.89 1.50
CA LEU A 125 24.43 17.64 2.22
C LEU A 125 25.57 18.33 1.48
N ASN A 126 26.19 19.33 2.11
CA ASN A 126 27.45 19.93 1.64
C ASN A 126 27.42 20.37 0.16
N ASN A 127 26.37 21.10 -0.25
CA ASN A 127 26.24 21.67 -1.60
C ASN A 127 26.11 20.65 -2.75
N ARG A 128 25.87 19.36 -2.46
CA ARG A 128 25.65 18.31 -3.47
C ARG A 128 24.18 17.90 -3.52
N THR A 129 23.62 17.89 -4.73
CA THR A 129 22.26 17.40 -4.99
C THR A 129 22.31 15.91 -5.30
N TRP A 130 21.57 15.13 -4.51
CA TRP A 130 21.39 13.71 -4.78
C TRP A 130 20.38 13.57 -5.91
N LEU A 131 20.88 13.39 -7.13
CA LEU A 131 20.05 13.02 -8.26
C LEU A 131 19.83 11.51 -8.21
N PHE A 132 18.75 11.09 -7.56
CA PHE A 132 18.18 9.77 -7.78
C PHE A 132 17.61 9.75 -9.20
N THR A 133 18.43 9.33 -10.14
CA THR A 133 18.12 9.21 -11.58
C THR A 133 16.89 8.32 -11.85
N PRO A 134 16.37 8.31 -13.09
CA PRO A 134 15.05 8.80 -13.50
C PRO A 134 13.84 7.91 -13.12
N ASP A 135 14.08 6.77 -12.46
CA ASP A 135 13.06 5.80 -12.11
C ASP A 135 12.67 6.00 -10.66
N ASN A 136 11.85 7.03 -10.40
CA ASN A 136 11.21 7.22 -9.10
C ASN A 136 10.69 5.88 -8.60
N VAL A 137 11.20 5.44 -7.45
CA VAL A 137 10.78 4.19 -6.81
C VAL A 137 9.79 4.56 -5.73
N LEU A 138 8.52 4.31 -6.03
CA LEU A 138 7.46 4.41 -5.05
C LEU A 138 7.32 3.07 -4.38
N ALA A 139 7.76 3.00 -3.12
CA ALA A 139 7.45 1.89 -2.26
C ALA A 139 6.01 2.05 -1.76
N TYR A 140 5.21 1.03 -1.97
CA TYR A 140 3.82 1.03 -1.55
C TYR A 140 3.65 0.90 -0.02
N CYS A 141 2.42 1.12 0.43
CA CYS A 141 1.97 1.32 1.80
C CYS A 141 2.62 0.40 2.86
N GLU A 142 3.03 1.00 3.97
CA GLU A 142 3.67 0.33 5.09
C GLU A 142 2.78 -0.77 5.70
N SER A 143 1.45 -0.66 5.61
CA SER A 143 0.54 -1.67 6.18
C SER A 143 0.64 -3.05 5.52
N HIS A 144 1.32 -3.16 4.38
CA HIS A 144 1.64 -4.44 3.74
C HIS A 144 2.84 -5.13 4.37
N LEU A 145 3.61 -4.39 5.16
CA LEU A 145 4.75 -4.86 5.91
C LEU A 145 4.26 -5.22 7.30
N PHE A 146 4.30 -6.50 7.62
CA PHE A 146 4.01 -6.96 8.97
C PHE A 146 5.23 -6.70 9.84
N ARG A 147 5.02 -6.02 10.96
CA ARG A 147 6.06 -5.79 11.97
C ARG A 147 5.79 -6.66 13.19
N ASP A 148 6.85 -7.16 13.81
CA ASP A 148 6.74 -7.77 15.15
C ASP A 148 6.58 -6.69 16.24
N THR A 149 6.50 -7.14 17.49
CA THR A 149 6.40 -6.28 18.67
C THR A 149 7.61 -5.38 18.91
N THR A 150 8.74 -5.65 18.25
CA THR A 150 9.96 -4.83 18.29
C THR A 150 10.01 -3.79 17.16
N GLY A 151 8.99 -3.79 16.28
CA GLY A 151 8.93 -2.91 15.12
C GLY A 151 9.73 -3.41 13.92
N ARG A 152 10.37 -4.59 14.00
CA ARG A 152 11.11 -5.19 12.88
C ARG A 152 10.11 -5.76 11.87
N GLN A 153 10.33 -5.49 10.59
CA GLN A 153 9.52 -6.08 9.54
C GLN A 153 9.80 -7.59 9.44
N THR A 154 8.78 -8.42 9.59
CA THR A 154 8.89 -9.89 9.64
C THR A 154 8.36 -10.57 8.39
N SER A 155 7.41 -9.95 7.70
CA SER A 155 6.83 -10.50 6.47
C SER A 155 6.11 -9.41 5.68
N GLY A 156 5.68 -9.74 4.46
CA GLY A 156 5.06 -8.80 3.54
C GLY A 156 5.90 -8.62 2.27
N GLU A 157 5.41 -7.74 1.41
CA GLU A 157 6.05 -7.42 0.14
C GLU A 157 6.09 -5.91 -0.05
N TYR A 158 7.25 -5.41 -0.43
CA TYR A 158 7.37 -4.10 -1.05
C TYR A 158 6.79 -4.17 -2.45
N VAL A 159 5.81 -3.33 -2.76
CA VAL A 159 5.41 -3.10 -4.14
C VAL A 159 6.13 -1.85 -4.61
N VAL A 160 7.08 -2.05 -5.53
CA VAL A 160 7.87 -1.00 -6.15
C VAL A 160 7.20 -0.62 -7.45
N LEU A 161 6.67 0.60 -7.51
CA LEU A 161 6.31 1.25 -8.76
C LEU A 161 7.51 2.07 -9.23
N ARG A 162 8.02 1.76 -10.42
CA ARG A 162 9.11 2.49 -11.07
C ARG A 162 8.55 3.59 -11.95
N GLY A 163 9.40 4.58 -12.23
CA GLY A 163 9.04 5.70 -13.09
C GLY A 163 8.67 5.36 -14.53
N ASN A 164 9.13 4.23 -15.05
CA ASN A 164 8.69 3.69 -16.34
C ASN A 164 7.30 3.02 -16.29
N GLY A 165 6.61 3.05 -15.15
CA GLY A 165 5.31 2.41 -14.94
C GLY A 165 5.38 0.91 -14.59
N SER A 166 6.58 0.32 -14.50
CA SER A 166 6.71 -1.08 -14.10
C SER A 166 6.44 -1.26 -12.61
N VAL A 167 5.73 -2.34 -12.29
CA VAL A 167 5.38 -2.71 -10.91
C VAL A 167 6.05 -4.03 -10.56
N LYS A 168 6.86 -4.03 -9.50
CA LYS A 168 7.55 -5.23 -9.00
C LYS A 168 7.20 -5.46 -7.54
N ARG A 169 6.88 -6.69 -7.18
CA ARG A 169 6.68 -7.11 -5.78
C ARG A 169 7.92 -7.79 -5.28
N ILE A 170 8.43 -7.36 -4.12
CA ILE A 170 9.68 -7.86 -3.55
C ILE A 170 9.42 -8.19 -2.09
N PRO A 171 9.55 -9.45 -1.67
CA PRO A 171 9.36 -9.80 -0.27
C PRO A 171 10.40 -9.09 0.61
N VAL A 172 10.02 -8.72 1.83
CA VAL A 172 10.88 -7.93 2.74
C VAL A 172 12.26 -8.53 2.94
N GLY A 173 12.35 -9.87 3.05
CA GLY A 173 13.63 -10.57 3.24
C GLY A 173 14.63 -10.45 2.08
N PHE A 174 14.20 -9.94 0.93
CA PHE A 174 15.05 -9.72 -0.25
C PHE A 174 15.43 -8.25 -0.45
N VAL A 175 15.01 -7.36 0.45
CA VAL A 175 15.33 -5.93 0.38
C VAL A 175 16.32 -5.60 1.49
N PRO A 176 17.64 -5.58 1.20
CA PRO A 176 18.64 -5.18 2.17
C PRO A 176 18.43 -3.74 2.65
N ILE A 177 18.62 -3.48 3.94
CA ILE A 177 18.50 -2.15 4.52
C ILE A 177 19.91 -1.61 4.77
N TRP A 178 20.31 -0.57 4.03
CA TRP A 178 21.57 0.14 4.21
C TRP A 178 21.38 1.30 5.18
N TRP A 179 22.48 1.76 5.79
CA TRP A 179 22.45 2.86 6.77
C TRP A 179 23.28 4.03 6.27
N TYR A 180 22.80 5.25 6.53
CA TYR A 180 23.56 6.47 6.33
C TYR A 180 23.83 7.14 7.67
N HIS A 181 25.11 7.28 8.01
CA HIS A 181 25.57 7.87 9.25
C HIS A 181 26.92 8.58 9.03
N ASP A 182 27.10 9.76 9.63
CA ASP A 182 28.34 10.54 9.57
C ASP A 182 28.94 10.76 8.17
N GLY A 183 28.08 10.93 7.16
CA GLY A 183 28.51 11.18 5.80
C GLY A 183 28.80 9.93 4.96
N VAL A 184 28.68 8.72 5.55
CA VAL A 184 29.09 7.45 4.95
C VAL A 184 27.92 6.48 4.84
N TRP A 185 27.92 5.68 3.76
CA TRP A 185 26.99 4.56 3.58
C TRP A 185 27.56 3.29 4.19
N HIS A 186 26.72 2.59 4.94
CA HIS A 186 27.03 1.35 5.62
C HIS A 186 26.18 0.21 5.08
N THR A 187 26.78 -0.97 5.00
CA THR A 187 26.13 -2.16 4.45
C THR A 187 25.09 -2.72 5.42
N PRO A 188 24.17 -3.59 4.97
CA PRO A 188 23.10 -4.12 5.82
C PRO A 188 23.57 -4.94 7.02
N GLU A 189 24.78 -5.49 6.95
CA GLU A 189 25.40 -6.23 8.05
C GLU A 189 25.77 -5.28 9.21
N GLU A 190 26.09 -4.03 8.90
CA GLU A 190 26.49 -3.01 9.86
C GLU A 190 25.25 -2.27 10.39
N HIS A 191 24.75 -2.70 11.55
CA HIS A 191 23.60 -2.05 12.21
C HIS A 191 24.04 -0.84 13.05
N TYR A 192 23.40 0.30 12.80
CA TYR A 192 23.59 1.53 13.57
C TYR A 192 22.33 1.86 14.38
N ALA A 193 22.50 2.18 15.65
CA ALA A 193 21.39 2.63 16.51
C ALA A 193 20.89 4.04 16.13
N THR A 194 21.73 4.81 15.43
CA THR A 194 21.47 6.20 15.00
C THR A 194 21.83 6.33 13.53
N GLY A 195 20.91 6.81 12.69
CA GLY A 195 21.15 6.98 11.26
C GLY A 195 19.87 6.83 10.44
N SER A 196 19.95 7.19 9.16
CA SER A 196 18.84 7.00 8.23
C SER A 196 18.91 5.62 7.59
N MET A 197 17.81 4.87 7.62
CA MET A 197 17.70 3.54 7.00
C MET A 197 17.22 3.64 5.55
N TRP A 198 17.81 2.85 4.66
CA TRP A 198 17.54 2.86 3.22
C TRP A 198 17.34 1.44 2.67
N PRO A 199 16.09 1.01 2.37
CA PRO A 199 15.82 -0.28 1.72
C PRO A 199 16.27 -0.25 0.26
N VAL A 200 17.27 -1.05 -0.11
CA VAL A 200 17.83 -1.09 -1.47
C VAL A 200 17.11 -2.16 -2.28
N PHE A 201 16.43 -1.74 -3.35
CA PHE A 201 15.67 -2.67 -4.17
C PHE A 201 16.56 -3.35 -5.21
N PRO A 202 16.23 -4.58 -5.64
CA PRO A 202 16.92 -5.24 -6.74
C PRO A 202 16.91 -4.35 -7.97
N ASP A 203 18.00 -4.39 -8.73
CA ASP A 203 18.22 -3.61 -9.95
C ASP A 203 18.52 -2.10 -9.69
N GLU A 204 18.60 -1.65 -8.43
CA GLU A 204 19.16 -0.34 -8.10
C GLU A 204 20.69 -0.39 -8.01
N THR A 205 21.37 0.57 -8.62
CA THR A 205 22.81 0.77 -8.40
C THR A 205 23.02 1.52 -7.09
N TRP A 206 23.72 0.92 -6.14
CA TRP A 206 23.97 1.50 -4.82
C TRP A 206 25.45 1.36 -4.38
N PRO A 207 26.02 2.34 -3.64
CA PRO A 207 25.47 3.64 -3.23
C PRO A 207 25.13 4.52 -4.45
N PRO A 208 24.26 5.55 -4.32
CA PRO A 208 23.85 6.36 -5.45
C PRO A 208 25.05 7.18 -5.91
N ARG A 209 25.05 7.53 -7.19
CA ARG A 209 26.04 8.48 -7.70
C ARG A 209 25.60 9.89 -7.36
N PHE A 210 26.56 10.72 -6.97
CA PHE A 210 26.35 12.16 -6.88
C PHE A 210 26.17 12.71 -8.30
N SER A 211 25.22 13.63 -8.50
CA SER A 211 25.40 14.57 -9.60
C SER A 211 26.51 15.54 -9.19
N PRO A 212 27.47 15.84 -10.10
CA PRO A 212 28.28 17.04 -9.95
C PRO A 212 27.41 18.30 -9.93
#